data_AF-A0A172TCF5-F1
#
_entry.id   AF-A0A172TCF5-F1
#
_cell.length_a   1.000
_cell.length_b   1.000
_cell.length_c   1.000
_cell.angle_alpha   90.00
_cell.angle_beta   90.00
_cell.angle_gamma   90.00
#
_symmetry.space_group_name_H-M   'P 1'
#
loop_
_entity.id
_entity.type
_entity.pdbx_description
1 polymer ?
#
loop_
_entity_poly.entity_id
_entity_poly.type
_entity_poly.pdbx_seq_one_letter_code
_entity_poly.pdbx_strand_id
1 'polypeptide(L)'
;MTVPADPHAVLSISALESLYPAPNASVSLKVIDHIDDGLRDSLALSPLCFLATASAAGHLDCSPRGDPAGTLQVPDPYTLLLPDRPGNNRLDSLRNIVENPEVGLIFLLPGVNEVVRVNGRARLSTDPELLGRFEVSGKLPRLVISIAVREAFMHCPRAFSAAELWNPERHLTPQQRPDFVSIFKEHVARNAALTGQTP
;
A
#
# COMPACT_ATOMS: atom_id res chain seq x y z
N MET A 1 -9.33 16.82 -15.16
CA MET A 1 -8.14 17.09 -16.01
C MET A 1 -8.28 16.23 -17.26
N THR A 2 -8.23 16.82 -18.45
CA THR A 2 -8.22 16.07 -19.72
C THR A 2 -6.79 15.62 -20.00
N VAL A 3 -6.57 14.31 -20.17
CA VAL A 3 -5.29 13.78 -20.64
C VAL A 3 -5.03 14.36 -22.04
N PRO A 4 -3.86 14.96 -22.32
CA PRO A 4 -3.54 15.46 -23.65
C PRO A 4 -3.71 14.37 -24.71
N ALA A 5 -4.16 14.76 -25.90
CA ALA A 5 -4.29 13.80 -27.00
C ALA A 5 -2.91 13.27 -27.42
N ASP A 6 -2.75 11.95 -27.36
CA ASP A 6 -1.55 11.24 -27.82
C ASP A 6 -1.95 10.30 -28.97
N PRO A 7 -1.48 10.55 -30.21
CA PRO A 7 -1.82 9.71 -31.36
C PRO A 7 -1.24 8.29 -31.26
N HIS A 8 -0.31 8.04 -30.34
CA HIS A 8 0.29 6.73 -30.08
C HIS A 8 -0.33 6.02 -28.86
N ALA A 9 -1.39 6.58 -28.27
CA ALA A 9 -2.03 6.00 -27.10
C ALA A 9 -2.62 4.61 -27.38
N VAL A 10 -2.33 3.67 -26.49
CA VAL A 10 -2.95 2.34 -26.49
C VAL A 10 -4.29 2.44 -25.76
N LEU A 11 -5.38 2.52 -26.53
CA LEU A 11 -6.73 2.81 -26.03
C LEU A 11 -7.65 1.59 -25.96
N SER A 12 -7.14 0.38 -26.17
CA SER A 12 -7.92 -0.86 -26.04
C SER A 12 -7.08 -2.01 -25.51
N ILE A 13 -7.75 -2.99 -24.90
CA ILE A 13 -7.11 -4.21 -24.39
C ILE A 13 -6.46 -5.00 -25.53
N SER A 14 -7.14 -5.15 -26.67
CA SER A 14 -6.57 -5.87 -27.82
C SER A 14 -5.31 -5.20 -28.39
N ALA A 15 -5.31 -3.85 -28.48
CA ALA A 15 -4.11 -3.13 -28.89
C ALA A 15 -2.97 -3.34 -27.89
N LEU A 16 -3.26 -3.34 -26.58
CA LEU A 16 -2.27 -3.61 -25.54
C LEU A 16 -1.70 -5.03 -25.64
N GLU A 17 -2.56 -6.04 -25.73
CA GLU A 17 -2.17 -7.44 -25.81
C GLU A 17 -1.33 -7.74 -27.06
N SER A 18 -1.56 -7.02 -28.17
CA SER A 18 -0.75 -7.17 -29.39
C SER A 18 0.72 -6.77 -29.23
N LEU A 19 1.06 -6.00 -28.19
CA LEU A 19 2.41 -5.52 -27.93
C LEU A 19 3.28 -6.53 -27.16
N TYR A 20 2.68 -7.53 -26.51
CA TYR A 20 3.38 -8.38 -25.55
C TYR A 20 3.12 -9.87 -25.81
N PRO A 21 4.11 -10.74 -25.58
CA PRO A 21 3.86 -12.16 -25.50
C PRO A 21 3.01 -12.49 -24.27
N ALA A 22 2.23 -13.57 -24.34
CA ALA A 22 1.52 -14.09 -23.18
C ALA A 22 2.50 -14.46 -22.04
N PRO A 23 2.14 -14.25 -20.77
CA PRO A 23 2.96 -14.68 -19.66
C PRO A 23 3.14 -16.21 -19.67
N ASN A 24 4.29 -16.68 -19.21
CA ASN A 24 4.46 -18.12 -19.01
C ASN A 24 3.55 -18.62 -17.88
N ALA A 25 3.17 -19.91 -17.95
CA ALA A 25 2.19 -20.50 -17.04
C ALA A 25 2.58 -20.35 -15.56
N SER A 26 3.85 -20.54 -15.21
CA SER A 26 4.33 -20.45 -13.83
C SER A 26 4.13 -19.05 -13.23
N VAL A 27 4.31 -17.98 -14.02
CA VAL A 27 4.10 -16.60 -13.57
C VAL A 27 2.63 -16.32 -13.29
N SER A 28 1.71 -16.92 -14.05
CA SER A 28 0.27 -16.81 -13.79
C SER A 28 -0.18 -17.67 -12.60
N LEU A 29 0.37 -18.88 -12.46
CA LEU A 29 -0.01 -19.85 -11.42
C LEU A 29 0.50 -19.51 -10.02
N LYS A 30 1.44 -18.56 -9.88
CA LYS A 30 1.95 -18.15 -8.55
C LYS A 30 0.95 -17.35 -7.73
N VAL A 31 -0.15 -16.89 -8.33
CA VAL A 31 -1.21 -16.14 -7.65
C VAL A 31 -2.14 -17.14 -6.99
N ILE A 32 -2.18 -17.13 -5.66
CA ILE A 32 -3.07 -17.98 -4.86
C ILE A 32 -4.11 -17.12 -4.13
N ASP A 33 -5.17 -17.74 -3.63
CA ASP A 33 -6.33 -17.07 -3.04
C ASP A 33 -6.24 -16.86 -1.51
N HIS A 34 -5.11 -17.19 -0.90
CA HIS A 34 -4.88 -17.16 0.55
C HIS A 34 -3.43 -16.88 0.90
N ILE A 35 -3.18 -16.53 2.17
CA ILE A 35 -1.83 -16.40 2.73
C ILE A 35 -1.39 -17.79 3.21
N ASP A 36 -0.50 -18.41 2.46
CA ASP A 36 0.19 -19.64 2.87
C ASP A 36 1.23 -19.37 3.98
N ASP A 37 1.87 -20.43 4.47
CA ASP A 37 2.83 -20.31 5.58
C ASP A 37 4.07 -19.48 5.18
N GLY A 38 4.55 -19.62 3.94
CA GLY A 38 5.72 -18.86 3.46
C GLY A 38 5.43 -17.36 3.36
N LEU A 39 4.24 -16.98 2.88
CA LEU A 39 3.81 -15.58 2.84
C LEU A 39 3.55 -15.05 4.25
N ARG A 40 2.96 -15.84 5.14
CA ARG A 40 2.75 -15.48 6.55
C ARG A 40 4.07 -15.14 7.25
N ASP A 41 5.08 -15.99 7.09
CA ASP A 41 6.41 -15.76 7.65
C ASP A 41 7.06 -14.51 7.08
N SER A 42 6.93 -14.29 5.76
CA SER A 42 7.43 -13.09 5.08
C SER A 42 6.74 -11.81 5.58
N LEU A 43 5.42 -11.86 5.73
CA LEU A 43 4.60 -10.75 6.23
C LEU A 43 4.96 -10.37 7.67
N ALA A 44 5.29 -11.35 8.52
CA ALA A 44 5.74 -11.10 9.88
C ALA A 44 7.06 -10.30 9.94
N LEU A 45 7.89 -10.38 8.90
CA LEU A 45 9.15 -9.63 8.82
C LEU A 45 8.98 -8.22 8.22
N SER A 46 7.80 -7.88 7.70
CA SER A 46 7.57 -6.61 7.03
C SER A 46 7.17 -5.51 8.03
N PRO A 47 7.94 -4.41 8.15
CA PRO A 47 7.57 -3.25 8.96
C PRO A 47 6.84 -2.16 8.16
N LEU A 48 6.68 -2.33 6.85
CA LEU A 48 6.15 -1.30 5.96
C LEU A 48 5.32 -1.94 4.84
N CYS A 49 4.09 -1.44 4.68
CA CYS A 49 3.30 -1.70 3.49
C CYS A 49 2.74 -0.42 2.87
N PHE A 50 2.33 -0.52 1.61
CA PHE A 50 1.57 0.53 0.92
C PHE A 50 0.14 0.05 0.72
N LEU A 51 -0.81 0.77 1.28
CA LEU A 51 -2.24 0.50 1.16
C LEU A 51 -2.82 1.35 0.03
N ALA A 52 -3.21 0.69 -1.06
CA ALA A 52 -3.95 1.28 -2.16
C ALA A 52 -5.46 1.09 -1.97
N THR A 53 -6.21 2.17 -2.14
CA THR A 53 -7.68 2.22 -2.04
C THR A 53 -8.23 3.08 -3.17
N ALA A 54 -9.53 2.96 -3.45
CA ALA A 54 -10.22 3.83 -4.40
C ALA A 54 -11.55 4.29 -3.81
N SER A 55 -11.97 5.53 -4.06
CA SER A 55 -13.33 5.97 -3.75
C SER A 55 -14.36 5.29 -4.66
N ALA A 56 -15.65 5.46 -4.38
CA ALA A 56 -16.72 4.99 -5.27
C ALA A 56 -16.65 5.60 -6.68
N ALA A 57 -16.07 6.80 -6.81
CA ALA A 57 -15.86 7.48 -8.09
C ALA A 57 -14.56 7.04 -8.82
N GLY A 58 -13.80 6.09 -8.25
CA GLY A 58 -12.55 5.62 -8.81
C GLY A 58 -11.35 6.54 -8.55
N HIS A 59 -11.46 7.51 -7.63
CA HIS A 59 -10.31 8.31 -7.21
C HIS A 59 -9.39 7.47 -6.32
N LEU A 60 -8.12 7.38 -6.71
CA LEU A 60 -7.16 6.52 -6.04
C LEU A 60 -6.47 7.24 -4.88
N ASP A 61 -6.21 6.49 -3.82
CA ASP A 61 -5.30 6.87 -2.73
C ASP A 61 -4.31 5.73 -2.46
N CYS A 62 -3.06 6.09 -2.18
CA CYS A 62 -2.02 5.14 -1.81
C CYS A 62 -1.21 5.70 -0.64
N SER A 63 -1.29 5.02 0.50
CA SER A 63 -0.69 5.51 1.75
C SER A 63 0.31 4.49 2.32
N PRO A 64 1.52 4.92 2.73
CA PRO A 64 2.42 4.06 3.48
C PRO A 64 1.87 3.80 4.88
N ARG A 65 2.00 2.55 5.35
CA ARG A 65 1.60 2.08 6.67
C ARG A 65 2.80 1.40 7.30
N GLY A 66 3.33 2.02 8.35
CA GLY A 66 4.52 1.53 9.06
C GLY A 66 4.20 1.16 10.51
N ASP A 67 4.77 0.05 10.96
CA ASP A 67 4.73 -0.45 12.33
C ASP A 67 5.96 -1.37 12.54
N PRO A 68 6.45 -1.64 13.76
CA PRO A 68 7.52 -2.62 13.95
C PRO A 68 7.15 -3.98 13.34
N ALA A 69 8.15 -4.68 12.79
CA ALA A 69 7.95 -6.03 12.25
C ALA A 69 7.31 -6.94 13.32
N GLY A 70 6.41 -7.83 12.87
CA GLY A 70 5.60 -8.70 13.71
C GLY A 70 4.32 -8.06 14.25
N THR A 71 4.08 -6.76 14.01
CA THR A 71 2.85 -6.11 14.49
C THR A 71 1.65 -6.45 13.61
N LEU A 72 1.83 -6.63 12.30
CA LEU A 72 0.79 -7.14 11.41
C LEU A 72 0.34 -8.53 11.87
N GLN A 73 -0.98 -8.78 11.87
CA GLN A 73 -1.50 -10.10 12.23
C GLN A 73 -2.22 -10.76 11.06
N VAL A 74 -1.97 -12.05 10.89
CA VAL A 74 -2.68 -12.94 9.96
C VAL A 74 -3.30 -14.04 10.83
N PRO A 75 -4.49 -13.87 11.42
CA PRO A 75 -5.03 -14.86 12.36
C PRO A 75 -5.37 -16.21 11.70
N ASP A 76 -5.63 -16.20 10.39
CA ASP A 76 -5.95 -17.37 9.57
C ASP A 76 -5.54 -17.08 8.10
N PRO A 77 -5.49 -18.08 7.19
CA PRO A 77 -5.03 -17.88 5.80
C PRO A 77 -5.82 -16.84 4.98
N TYR A 78 -7.04 -16.48 5.38
CA TYR A 78 -7.94 -15.62 4.62
C TYR A 78 -8.14 -14.24 5.25
N THR A 79 -7.49 -13.96 6.37
CA THR A 79 -7.65 -12.70 7.12
C THR A 79 -6.30 -12.04 7.36
N LEU A 80 -6.21 -10.76 7.01
CA LEU A 80 -5.10 -9.88 7.37
C LEU A 80 -5.63 -8.71 8.20
N LEU A 81 -4.96 -8.40 9.31
CA LEU A 81 -5.35 -7.35 10.25
C LEU A 81 -4.25 -6.30 10.36
N LEU A 82 -4.61 -5.04 10.12
CA LEU A 82 -3.70 -3.89 10.20
C LEU A 82 -4.28 -2.84 11.16
N PRO A 83 -3.57 -2.45 12.23
CA PRO A 83 -4.05 -1.42 13.15
C PRO A 83 -3.96 -0.02 12.54
N ASP A 84 -4.95 0.83 12.80
CA ASP A 84 -4.85 2.26 12.49
C ASP A 84 -4.03 2.96 13.58
N ARG A 85 -2.78 3.30 13.22
CA ARG A 85 -1.84 3.99 14.11
C ARG A 85 -2.03 5.51 14.05
N PRO A 86 -1.75 6.23 15.14
CA PRO A 86 -1.81 7.68 15.15
C PRO A 86 -0.97 8.30 14.03
N GLY A 87 -1.56 9.27 13.32
CA GLY A 87 -0.92 9.97 12.22
C GLY A 87 -1.42 11.41 12.13
N ASN A 88 -1.55 11.91 10.90
CA ASN A 88 -1.99 13.29 10.63
C ASN A 88 -3.52 13.48 10.61
N ASN A 89 -4.30 12.47 11.03
CA ASN A 89 -5.76 12.43 10.99
C ASN A 89 -6.40 12.63 9.60
N ARG A 90 -5.63 12.48 8.51
CA ARG A 90 -6.23 12.36 7.17
C ARG A 90 -6.87 11.00 7.03
N LEU A 91 -8.17 10.99 6.75
CA LEU A 91 -8.98 9.78 6.67
C LEU A 91 -9.17 9.28 5.22
N ASP A 92 -8.30 9.67 4.29
CA ASP A 92 -8.53 9.46 2.86
C ASP A 92 -8.74 7.97 2.51
N SER A 93 -7.79 7.10 2.87
CA SER A 93 -7.94 5.65 2.63
C SER A 93 -9.09 5.04 3.44
N LEU A 94 -9.35 5.54 4.65
CA LEU A 94 -10.43 5.02 5.50
C LEU A 94 -11.82 5.36 4.94
N ARG A 95 -12.00 6.58 4.42
CA ARG A 95 -13.21 7.01 3.71
C ARG A 95 -13.41 6.18 2.45
N ASN A 96 -12.35 5.98 1.68
CA ASN A 96 -12.39 5.11 0.50
C ASN A 96 -12.86 3.70 0.87
N ILE A 97 -12.32 3.08 1.93
CA ILE A 97 -12.72 1.72 2.37
C ILE A 97 -14.21 1.65 2.74
N VAL A 98 -14.75 2.70 3.36
CA VAL A 98 -16.19 2.76 3.70
C VAL A 98 -17.06 2.79 2.45
N GLU A 99 -16.64 3.51 1.40
CA GLU A 99 -17.37 3.64 0.14
C GLU A 99 -17.14 2.47 -0.82
N ASN A 100 -15.93 1.92 -0.83
CA ASN A 100 -15.45 0.87 -1.71
C ASN A 100 -14.42 0.01 -0.95
N PRO A 101 -14.77 -1.24 -0.61
CA PRO A 101 -13.93 -2.08 0.24
C PRO A 101 -12.74 -2.69 -0.51
N GLU A 102 -12.59 -2.51 -1.82
CA GLU A 102 -11.49 -3.10 -2.58
C GLU A 102 -10.15 -2.45 -2.22
N VAL A 103 -9.18 -3.27 -1.80
CA VAL A 103 -7.85 -2.82 -1.41
C VAL A 103 -6.74 -3.67 -2.03
N GLY A 104 -5.61 -3.02 -2.28
CA GLY A 104 -4.36 -3.68 -2.66
C GLY A 104 -3.25 -3.27 -1.71
N LEU A 105 -2.41 -4.22 -1.31
CA LEU A 105 -1.29 -3.99 -0.40
C LEU A 105 0.00 -4.55 -0.99
N ILE A 106 1.08 -3.78 -0.88
CA ILE A 106 2.45 -4.26 -1.12
C ILE A 106 3.23 -4.15 0.18
N PHE A 107 3.81 -5.26 0.62
CA PHE A 107 4.63 -5.37 1.82
C PHE A 107 6.11 -5.41 1.44
N LEU A 108 6.91 -4.56 2.09
CA LEU A 108 8.35 -4.49 1.89
C LEU A 108 9.06 -5.15 3.07
N LEU A 109 10.09 -5.94 2.74
CA LEU A 109 10.98 -6.54 3.71
C LEU A 109 12.34 -5.83 3.59
N PRO A 110 12.85 -5.19 4.66
CA PRO A 110 14.11 -4.45 4.60
C PRO A 110 15.28 -5.32 4.11
N GLY A 111 15.94 -4.88 3.04
CA GLY A 111 17.07 -5.60 2.43
C GLY A 111 16.70 -6.78 1.54
N VAL A 112 15.42 -7.11 1.39
CA VAL A 112 14.92 -8.16 0.49
C VAL A 112 14.29 -7.52 -0.75
N ASN A 113 14.66 -8.00 -1.93
CA ASN A 113 14.21 -7.39 -3.19
C ASN A 113 12.84 -7.90 -3.64
N GLU A 114 12.44 -9.10 -3.19
CA GLU A 114 11.11 -9.63 -3.32
C GLU A 114 10.12 -8.86 -2.45
N VAL A 115 8.89 -8.69 -2.95
CA VAL A 115 7.80 -8.04 -2.21
C VAL A 115 6.57 -8.93 -2.21
N VAL A 116 5.80 -8.89 -1.13
CA VAL A 116 4.53 -9.64 -1.02
C VAL A 116 3.38 -8.70 -1.40
N ARG A 117 2.50 -9.18 -2.28
CA ARG A 117 1.24 -8.51 -2.61
C ARG A 117 0.08 -9.25 -2.00
N VAL A 118 -0.86 -8.49 -1.43
CA VAL A 118 -2.16 -8.99 -0.98
C VAL A 118 -3.24 -8.10 -1.57
N ASN A 119 -4.23 -8.69 -2.23
CA ASN A 119 -5.46 -7.99 -2.64
C ASN A 119 -6.63 -8.60 -1.88
N GLY A 120 -7.64 -7.77 -1.57
CA GLY A 120 -8.78 -8.25 -0.81
C GLY A 120 -9.85 -7.19 -0.61
N ARG A 121 -10.78 -7.52 0.29
CA ARG A 121 -11.81 -6.60 0.74
C ARG A 121 -11.56 -6.17 2.17
N ALA A 122 -11.37 -4.89 2.39
CA ALA A 122 -11.23 -4.31 3.71
C ALA A 122 -12.59 -3.97 4.34
N ARG A 123 -12.64 -4.06 5.66
CA ARG A 123 -13.63 -3.42 6.52
C ARG A 123 -12.91 -2.74 7.69
N LEU A 124 -13.49 -1.64 8.18
CA LEU A 124 -13.01 -0.98 9.38
C LEU A 124 -13.74 -1.58 10.59
N SER A 125 -12.99 -1.98 11.62
CA SER A 125 -13.57 -2.54 12.84
C SER A 125 -13.12 -1.79 14.08
N THR A 126 -14.08 -1.51 14.96
CA THR A 126 -13.85 -1.00 16.31
C THR A 126 -14.16 -2.07 17.37
N ASP A 127 -14.19 -3.35 16.97
CA ASP A 127 -14.40 -4.48 17.86
C ASP A 127 -13.32 -4.49 18.97
N PRO A 128 -13.70 -4.39 20.26
CA PRO A 128 -12.76 -4.39 21.38
C PRO A 128 -11.78 -5.55 21.37
N GLU A 129 -12.19 -6.75 20.93
CA GLU A 129 -11.30 -7.91 20.86
C GLU A 129 -10.22 -7.72 19.79
N LEU A 130 -10.57 -7.14 18.65
CA LEU A 130 -9.60 -6.83 17.61
C LEU A 130 -8.69 -5.67 18.02
N LEU A 131 -9.22 -4.63 18.66
CA LEU A 131 -8.40 -3.53 19.16
C LEU A 131 -7.37 -4.01 20.18
N GLY A 132 -7.78 -4.88 21.11
CA GLY A 132 -6.93 -5.43 22.17
C GLY A 132 -5.72 -6.20 21.64
N ARG A 133 -5.81 -6.80 20.44
CA ARG A 133 -4.69 -7.47 19.78
C ARG A 133 -3.52 -6.56 19.43
N PHE A 134 -3.73 -5.25 19.35
CA PHE A 134 -2.75 -4.26 18.91
C PHE A 134 -2.46 -3.19 19.97
N GLU A 135 -2.77 -3.48 21.23
CA GLU A 135 -2.44 -2.60 22.34
C GLU A 135 -0.93 -2.39 22.45
N VAL A 136 -0.50 -1.13 22.57
CA VAL A 136 0.90 -0.79 22.84
C VAL A 136 0.94 0.13 24.05
N SER A 137 1.57 -0.33 25.13
CA SER A 137 1.77 0.44 26.36
C SER A 137 0.48 1.09 26.90
N GLY A 138 -0.62 0.31 27.00
CA GLY A 138 -1.90 0.81 27.52
C GLY A 138 -2.75 1.57 26.49
N LYS A 139 -2.33 1.66 25.22
CA LYS A 139 -3.03 2.42 24.18
C LYS A 139 -3.51 1.50 23.06
N LEU A 140 -4.82 1.53 22.83
CA LEU A 140 -5.47 0.84 21.72
C LEU A 140 -5.44 1.70 20.45
N PRO A 141 -5.39 1.08 19.26
CA PRO A 141 -5.69 1.81 18.02
C PRO A 141 -7.15 2.27 18.01
N ARG A 142 -7.48 3.26 17.17
CA ARG A 142 -8.87 3.73 17.03
C ARG A 142 -9.76 2.71 16.30
N LEU A 143 -9.16 2.00 15.35
CA LEU A 143 -9.79 0.93 14.58
C LEU A 143 -8.73 -0.05 14.07
N VAL A 144 -9.18 -1.22 13.61
CA VAL A 144 -8.40 -2.18 12.85
C VAL A 144 -9.00 -2.31 11.46
N ILE A 145 -8.15 -2.25 10.45
CA ILE A 145 -8.49 -2.59 9.07
C ILE A 145 -8.39 -4.11 8.96
N SER A 146 -9.55 -4.77 8.81
CA SER A 146 -9.65 -6.21 8.62
C SER A 146 -9.87 -6.51 7.14
N ILE A 147 -8.99 -7.30 6.55
CA ILE A 147 -8.94 -7.56 5.12
C ILE A 147 -9.22 -9.04 4.88
N ALA A 148 -10.32 -9.32 4.19
CA ALA A 148 -10.60 -10.63 3.63
C ALA A 148 -9.75 -10.81 2.37
N VAL A 149 -8.76 -11.69 2.43
CA VAL A 149 -7.80 -11.96 1.37
C VAL A 149 -8.52 -12.62 0.19
N ARG A 150 -8.21 -12.15 -1.02
CA ARG A 150 -8.67 -12.73 -2.29
C ARG A 150 -7.52 -13.23 -3.15
N GLU A 151 -6.39 -12.53 -3.08
CA GLU A 151 -5.17 -12.90 -3.79
C GLU A 151 -3.98 -12.60 -2.89
N ALA A 152 -3.02 -13.51 -2.83
CA ALA A 152 -1.73 -13.28 -2.20
C ALA A 152 -0.63 -13.94 -3.02
N PHE A 153 0.47 -13.22 -3.25
CA PHE A 153 1.63 -13.73 -4.00
C PHE A 153 2.85 -12.84 -3.86
N MET A 154 4.02 -13.39 -4.17
CA MET A 154 5.26 -12.62 -4.26
C MET A 154 5.53 -12.06 -5.67
N HIS A 155 6.11 -10.87 -5.74
CA HIS A 155 6.71 -10.32 -6.94
C HIS A 155 8.20 -10.65 -7.00
N CYS A 156 8.72 -10.80 -8.23
CA CYS A 156 10.14 -11.04 -8.47
C CYS A 156 11.00 -9.82 -8.08
N PRO A 157 12.28 -10.02 -7.76
CA PRO A 157 13.14 -8.95 -7.24
C PRO A 157 13.52 -7.88 -8.26
N ARG A 158 13.22 -8.09 -9.56
CA ARG A 158 13.77 -7.28 -10.67
C ARG A 158 13.60 -5.77 -10.51
N ALA A 159 12.43 -5.31 -10.07
CA ALA A 159 12.18 -3.88 -9.91
C ALA A 159 13.07 -3.25 -8.83
N PHE A 160 13.22 -3.93 -7.69
CA PHE A 160 14.04 -3.46 -6.56
C PHE A 160 15.54 -3.59 -6.86
N SER A 161 15.95 -4.70 -7.48
CA SER A 161 17.34 -4.91 -7.90
C SER A 161 17.77 -3.90 -8.96
N ALA A 162 16.94 -3.63 -9.97
CA ALA A 162 17.26 -2.66 -11.02
C ALA A 162 17.31 -1.22 -10.48
N ALA A 163 16.50 -0.90 -9.47
CA ALA A 163 16.53 0.40 -8.79
C ALA A 163 17.68 0.52 -7.77
N GLU A 164 18.39 -0.57 -7.45
CA GLU A 164 19.38 -0.64 -6.38
C GLU A 164 18.85 -0.09 -5.04
N LEU A 165 17.57 -0.30 -4.75
CA LEU A 165 16.87 0.41 -3.66
C LEU A 165 17.52 0.18 -2.29
N TRP A 166 18.04 -1.03 -2.07
CA TRP A 166 18.69 -1.42 -0.82
C TRP A 166 20.22 -1.27 -0.85
N ASN A 167 20.80 -0.73 -1.93
CA ASN A 167 22.25 -0.54 -2.01
C ASN A 167 22.67 0.67 -1.15
N PRO A 168 23.41 0.46 -0.04
CA PRO A 168 23.81 1.56 0.84
C PRO A 168 24.71 2.59 0.14
N GLU A 169 25.44 2.21 -0.91
CA GLU A 169 26.29 3.12 -1.69
C GLU A 169 25.47 4.10 -2.55
N ARG A 170 24.20 3.79 -2.81
CA ARG A 170 23.27 4.63 -3.58
C ARG A 170 22.40 5.53 -2.70
N HIS A 171 22.48 5.40 -1.37
CA HIS A 171 21.68 6.22 -0.47
C HIS A 171 22.05 7.71 -0.58
N LEU A 172 21.02 8.57 -0.59
CA LEU A 172 21.21 10.02 -0.63
C LEU A 172 21.93 10.52 0.62
N THR A 173 22.97 11.32 0.42
CA THR A 173 23.62 12.06 1.50
C THR A 173 22.66 13.10 2.09
N PRO A 174 22.87 13.58 3.32
CA PRO A 174 22.02 14.62 3.90
C PRO A 174 21.84 15.86 3.01
N GLN A 175 22.88 16.24 2.25
CA GLN A 175 22.87 17.40 1.36
C GLN A 175 22.04 17.17 0.07
N GLN A 176 21.85 15.91 -0.34
CA GLN A 176 21.05 15.55 -1.51
C GLN A 176 19.56 15.37 -1.18
N ARG A 177 19.19 15.33 0.10
CA ARG A 177 17.80 15.08 0.52
C ARG A 177 16.92 16.29 0.20
N PRO A 178 15.72 16.09 -0.36
CA PRO A 178 14.75 17.16 -0.55
C PRO A 178 14.33 17.80 0.79
N ASP A 179 14.10 19.11 0.78
CA ASP A 179 13.51 19.82 1.91
C ASP A 179 11.98 19.68 1.89
N PHE A 180 11.49 18.59 2.48
CA PHE A 180 10.06 18.32 2.57
C PHE A 180 9.29 19.33 3.43
N VAL A 181 9.95 20.09 4.31
CA VAL A 181 9.29 21.15 5.09
C VAL A 181 8.98 22.34 4.19
N SER A 182 9.93 22.75 3.35
CA SER A 182 9.70 23.82 2.37
C SER A 182 8.64 23.42 1.35
N ILE A 183 8.72 22.20 0.81
CA ILE A 183 7.69 21.66 -0.10
C ILE A 183 6.31 21.68 0.54
N PHE A 184 6.18 21.27 1.81
CA PHE A 184 4.91 21.32 2.53
C PHE A 184 4.38 22.75 2.66
N LYS A 185 5.21 23.71 3.06
CA LYS A 185 4.82 25.13 3.19
C LYS A 185 4.34 25.70 1.85
N GLU A 186 5.03 25.38 0.76
CA GLU A 186 4.65 25.82 -0.59
C GLU A 186 3.29 25.24 -1.00
N HIS A 187 3.05 23.95 -0.72
CA HIS A 187 1.76 23.31 -0.99
C HIS A 187 0.62 23.97 -0.21
N VAL A 188 0.85 24.23 1.09
CA VAL A 188 -0.13 24.91 1.95
C VAL A 188 -0.43 26.31 1.42
N ALA A 189 0.59 27.12 1.11
CA ALA A 189 0.41 28.47 0.59
C ALA A 189 -0.35 28.48 -0.74
N ARG A 190 -0.01 27.57 -1.65
CA ARG A 190 -0.71 27.43 -2.95
C ARG A 190 -2.18 27.09 -2.76
N ASN A 191 -2.50 26.14 -1.88
CA ASN A 191 -3.89 25.71 -1.68
C ASN A 191 -4.71 26.74 -0.88
N ALA A 192 -4.10 27.41 0.09
CA ALA A 192 -4.70 28.54 0.80
C ALA A 192 -5.14 29.64 -0.18
N ALA A 193 -4.28 30.00 -1.12
CA ALA A 193 -4.59 31.00 -2.15
C ALA A 193 -5.76 30.58 -3.07
N LEU A 194 -5.90 29.29 -3.37
CA LEU A 194 -6.99 28.77 -4.23
C LEU A 194 -8.32 28.62 -3.50
N THR A 195 -8.28 28.29 -2.21
CA THR A 195 -9.48 27.94 -1.43
C THR A 195 -9.97 29.07 -0.51
N GLY A 196 -9.18 30.13 -0.35
CA GLY A 196 -9.43 31.21 0.61
C GLY A 196 -9.27 30.78 2.07
N GLN A 197 -8.76 29.56 2.33
CA GLN A 197 -8.50 29.07 3.69
C GLN A 197 -7.18 29.66 4.19
N THR A 198 -7.16 30.14 5.45
CA THR A 198 -5.90 30.53 6.11
C THR A 198 -5.30 29.28 6.77
N PRO A 199 -3.98 29.03 6.62
CA PRO A 199 -3.31 27.89 7.23
C PRO A 199 -3.45 27.81 8.76
#